data_AF-A0A3M2SS22-F1
#
_entry.id   AF-A0A3M2SS22-F1
#
_cell.length_a   1.000
_cell.length_b   1.000
_cell.length_c   1.000
_cell.angle_alpha   90.00
_cell.angle_beta   90.00
_cell.angle_gamma   90.00
#
_symmetry.space_group_name_H-M   'P 1'
#
loop_
_entity.id
_entity.type
_entity.pdbx_description
1 polymer ?
#
loop_
_entity_poly.entity_id
_entity_poly.type
_entity_poly.pdbx_seq_one_letter_code
_entity_poly.pdbx_strand_id
1 'polypeptide(L)'
;MGGKWNFDHDNRKPAQADLLRIPPPRFEPDAVTAQVLDLVEARFPDNFGRLRPFGYATDRAGALQVLAHFIDHSLDEFGPYQDAMLQDDP
;
A
#
# COMPACT_ATOMS: atom_id res chain seq x y z
N MET A 1 -25.67 3.90 14.48
CA MET A 1 -25.26 3.99 13.06
C MET A 1 -26.26 4.86 12.30
N GLY A 2 -25.77 5.74 11.41
CA GLY A 2 -26.45 6.95 10.89
C GLY A 2 -27.56 6.77 9.85
N GLY A 3 -28.38 5.71 9.92
CA GLY A 3 -29.64 5.59 9.17
C GLY A 3 -29.54 5.54 7.63
N LYS A 4 -28.33 5.53 7.07
CA LYS A 4 -28.05 5.47 5.63
C LYS A 4 -27.21 4.23 5.32
N TRP A 5 -27.45 3.65 4.16
CA TRP A 5 -26.69 2.51 3.65
C TRP A 5 -25.39 2.91 2.96
N ASN A 6 -25.28 4.15 2.48
CA ASN A 6 -24.15 4.61 1.68
C ASN A 6 -23.75 6.06 2.01
N PHE A 7 -22.45 6.32 2.13
CA PHE A 7 -21.81 7.62 2.38
C PHE A 7 -20.81 8.03 1.26
N ASP A 8 -20.81 7.33 0.12
CA ASP A 8 -19.91 7.53 -1.03
C ASP A 8 -19.86 8.98 -1.55
N HIS A 9 -20.97 9.71 -1.46
CA HIS A 9 -21.03 11.11 -1.90
C HIS A 9 -20.04 12.03 -1.15
N ASP A 10 -19.63 11.64 0.07
CA ASP A 10 -18.72 12.43 0.90
C ASP A 10 -17.23 12.14 0.60
N ASN A 11 -16.94 11.16 -0.27
CA ASN A 11 -15.59 10.62 -0.54
C ASN A 11 -14.83 11.30 -1.71
N ARG A 12 -15.24 12.52 -2.12
CA ARG A 12 -14.76 13.19 -3.34
C ARG A 12 -13.98 14.47 -3.08
N LYS A 13 -13.31 14.60 -1.93
CA LYS A 13 -12.53 15.80 -1.65
C LYS A 13 -11.20 15.75 -2.41
N PRO A 14 -10.75 16.87 -2.99
CA PRO A 14 -9.41 16.92 -3.57
C PRO A 14 -8.36 16.72 -2.47
N ALA A 15 -7.39 15.85 -2.70
CA ALA A 15 -6.22 15.73 -1.83
C ALA A 15 -5.15 16.77 -2.19
N GLN A 16 -4.33 17.13 -1.22
CA GLN A 16 -3.10 17.90 -1.44
C GLN A 16 -1.92 17.03 -1.04
N ALA A 17 -0.74 17.30 -1.63
CA ALA A 17 0.49 16.64 -1.20
C ALA A 17 0.74 16.96 0.28
N ASP A 18 0.83 15.91 1.10
CA ASP A 18 1.13 16.02 2.51
C ASP A 18 2.47 15.35 2.81
N LEU A 19 3.51 16.17 3.00
CA LEU A 19 4.85 15.70 3.35
C LEU A 19 4.92 15.05 4.73
N LEU A 20 3.88 15.20 5.56
CA LEU A 20 3.79 14.59 6.89
C LEU A 20 3.03 13.27 6.90
N ARG A 21 2.45 12.87 5.75
CA ARG A 21 1.80 11.57 5.61
C ARG A 21 2.82 10.46 5.85
N ILE A 22 2.47 9.54 6.74
CA ILE A 22 3.33 8.41 7.06
C ILE A 22 3.18 7.38 5.93
N PRO A 23 4.27 7.05 5.21
CA PRO A 23 4.19 6.11 4.10
C PRO A 23 3.94 4.68 4.62
N PRO A 24 3.28 3.83 3.83
CA PRO A 24 3.03 2.45 4.22
C PRO A 24 4.36 1.70 4.49
N PRO A 25 4.36 0.76 5.46
CA PRO A 25 5.57 0.06 5.86
C PRO A 25 6.12 -0.78 4.70
N ARG A 26 7.45 -0.77 4.55
CA ARG A 26 8.19 -1.63 3.62
C ARG A 26 8.98 -2.68 4.38
N PHE A 27 9.06 -3.87 3.80
CA PHE A 27 9.69 -5.05 4.41
C PHE A 27 10.88 -5.50 3.57
N GLU A 28 12.01 -5.76 4.23
CA GLU A 28 13.17 -6.36 3.58
C GLU A 28 12.91 -7.84 3.30
N PRO A 29 13.25 -8.34 2.09
CA PRO A 29 13.13 -9.76 1.76
C PRO A 29 13.94 -10.65 2.73
N ASP A 30 13.29 -11.65 3.29
CA ASP A 30 13.98 -12.72 4.02
C ASP A 30 14.72 -13.66 3.05
N ALA A 31 15.43 -14.66 3.59
CA ALA A 31 16.23 -15.58 2.79
C ALA A 31 15.40 -16.36 1.75
N VAL A 32 14.17 -16.74 2.10
CA VAL A 32 13.27 -17.46 1.19
C VAL A 32 12.79 -16.53 0.08
N THR A 33 12.33 -15.32 0.44
CA THR A 33 11.89 -14.31 -0.51
C THR A 33 13.03 -13.93 -1.46
N ALA A 34 14.25 -13.73 -0.95
CA ALA A 34 15.42 -13.44 -1.77
C ALA A 34 15.70 -14.52 -2.83
N GLN A 35 15.65 -15.81 -2.45
CA GLN A 35 15.82 -16.93 -3.38
C GLN A 35 14.71 -16.95 -4.45
N VAL A 36 13.47 -16.65 -4.07
CA VAL A 36 12.36 -16.56 -5.02
C VAL A 36 12.54 -15.39 -5.99
N LEU A 37 13.01 -14.22 -5.51
CA LEU A 37 13.29 -13.08 -6.39
C LEU A 37 14.36 -13.44 -7.44
N ASP A 38 15.44 -14.11 -7.03
CA ASP A 38 16.49 -14.56 -7.96
C ASP A 38 15.95 -15.57 -8.98
N LEU A 39 15.10 -16.50 -8.53
CA LEU A 39 14.44 -17.46 -9.40
C LEU A 39 13.52 -16.77 -10.43
N VAL A 40 12.73 -15.79 -10.00
CA VAL A 40 11.80 -15.07 -10.88
C VAL A 40 12.57 -14.28 -11.92
N GLU A 41 13.62 -13.57 -11.51
CA GLU A 41 14.48 -12.81 -12.43
C GLU A 41 15.12 -13.71 -13.50
N ALA A 42 15.59 -14.89 -13.10
CA ALA A 42 16.21 -15.84 -14.03
C ALA A 42 15.22 -16.52 -14.99
N ARG A 43 13.97 -16.75 -14.55
CA ARG A 43 12.98 -17.55 -15.30
C ARG A 43 12.01 -16.71 -16.11
N PHE A 44 11.81 -15.46 -15.72
CA PHE A 44 10.86 -14.55 -16.34
C PHE A 44 11.49 -13.18 -16.66
N PRO A 45 12.63 -13.14 -17.36
CA PRO A 45 13.36 -11.89 -17.60
C PRO A 45 12.59 -10.89 -18.48
N ASP A 46 11.69 -11.38 -19.33
CA ASP A 46 10.92 -10.57 -20.28
C ASP A 46 9.51 -10.19 -19.76
N ASN A 47 9.17 -10.56 -18.52
CA ASN A 47 7.88 -10.21 -17.93
C ASN A 47 7.80 -8.72 -17.59
N PHE A 48 6.60 -8.15 -17.71
CA PHE A 48 6.34 -6.77 -17.33
C PHE A 48 6.58 -6.54 -15.83
N GLY A 49 7.23 -5.42 -15.51
CA GLY A 49 7.42 -4.93 -14.15
C GLY A 49 8.90 -4.72 -13.78
N ARG A 50 9.14 -4.24 -12.56
CA ARG A 50 10.47 -4.18 -11.95
C ARG A 50 10.42 -5.01 -10.67
N LEU A 51 11.23 -6.06 -10.62
CA LEU A 51 11.20 -7.00 -9.49
C LEU A 51 11.84 -6.41 -8.21
N ARG A 52 12.83 -5.53 -8.38
CA ARG A 52 13.59 -4.92 -7.28
C ARG A 52 13.50 -3.38 -7.33
N PRO A 53 13.40 -2.69 -6.18
CA PRO A 53 13.33 -3.23 -4.81
C PRO A 53 11.95 -3.81 -4.48
N PHE A 54 11.93 -5.03 -3.93
CA PHE A 54 10.72 -5.68 -3.41
C PHE A 54 10.51 -5.26 -1.95
N GLY A 55 9.28 -4.86 -1.58
CA GLY A 55 9.01 -4.29 -0.26
C GLY A 55 7.77 -4.84 0.45
N TYR A 56 7.15 -5.91 -0.04
CA TYR A 56 5.91 -6.44 0.51
C TYR A 56 6.16 -7.41 1.66
N ALA A 57 5.25 -7.42 2.64
CA ALA A 57 5.17 -8.49 3.63
C ALA A 57 4.79 -9.82 2.95
N THR A 58 5.52 -10.89 3.26
CA THR A 58 5.29 -12.24 2.72
C THR A 58 4.77 -13.22 3.77
N ASP A 59 4.54 -12.75 5.00
CA ASP A 59 3.99 -13.54 6.10
C ASP A 59 2.82 -12.84 6.81
N ARG A 60 2.19 -13.57 7.74
CA ARG A 60 1.05 -13.05 8.51
C ARG A 60 1.44 -11.89 9.43
N ALA A 61 2.63 -11.93 10.03
CA ALA A 61 3.05 -10.93 11.00
C ALA A 61 3.24 -9.57 10.32
N GLY A 62 3.93 -9.54 9.17
CA GLY A 62 4.07 -8.34 8.36
C GLY A 62 2.72 -7.84 7.81
N ALA A 63 1.83 -8.73 7.37
CA ALA A 63 0.49 -8.33 6.93
C ALA A 63 -0.33 -7.65 8.05
N LEU A 64 -0.20 -8.13 9.29
CA LEU A 64 -0.82 -7.48 10.46
C LEU A 64 -0.21 -6.11 10.77
N GLN A 65 1.08 -5.91 10.51
CA GLN A 65 1.72 -4.60 10.64
C GLN A 65 1.21 -3.61 9.59
N VAL A 66 1.00 -4.05 8.34
CA VAL A 66 0.37 -3.23 7.29
C VAL A 66 -1.05 -2.83 7.72
N LEU A 67 -1.83 -3.77 8.25
CA LEU A 67 -3.18 -3.49 8.73
C LEU A 67 -3.18 -2.46 9.87
N ALA A 68 -2.32 -2.66 10.88
CA ALA A 68 -2.21 -1.74 12.00
C ALA A 68 -1.84 -0.34 11.52
N HIS A 69 -0.84 -0.21 10.64
CA HIS A 69 -0.45 1.06 10.05
C HIS A 69 -1.62 1.76 9.36
N PHE A 70 -2.39 1.03 8.53
CA PHE A 70 -3.54 1.61 7.86
C PHE A 70 -4.59 2.13 8.84
N ILE A 71 -4.91 1.36 9.89
CA ILE A 71 -5.87 1.77 10.92
C ILE A 71 -5.38 3.01 11.66
N ASP A 72 -4.11 3.05 12.04
CA ASP A 72 -3.54 4.11 12.89
C ASP A 72 -3.22 5.40 12.12
N HIS A 73 -3.00 5.32 10.80
CA HIS A 73 -2.45 6.45 10.03
C HIS A 73 -3.23 6.82 8.77
N SER A 74 -4.14 5.97 8.27
CA SER A 74 -4.78 6.19 6.96
C SER A 74 -6.30 6.09 6.99
N LEU A 75 -6.88 5.36 7.96
CA LEU A 75 -8.32 5.09 8.00
C LEU A 75 -9.17 6.35 8.14
N ASP A 76 -8.75 7.32 8.96
CA ASP A 76 -9.49 8.57 9.18
C ASP A 76 -9.61 9.42 7.91
N GLU A 77 -8.61 9.34 7.03
CA GLU A 77 -8.55 10.08 5.77
C GLU A 77 -9.02 9.27 4.55
N PHE A 78 -9.30 7.98 4.73
CA PHE A 78 -9.58 7.06 3.64
C PHE A 78 -10.78 7.49 2.80
N GLY A 79 -11.91 7.79 3.44
CA GLY A 79 -13.13 8.21 2.74
C GLY A 79 -12.91 9.49 1.92
N PRO A 80 -12.57 10.62 2.55
CA PRO A 80 -12.39 11.91 1.88
C PRO A 80 -11.52 11.90 0.62
N TYR A 81 -10.46 11.07 0.58
CA TYR A 81 -9.46 11.06 -0.49
C TYR A 81 -9.46 9.79 -1.34
N GLN A 82 -10.50 8.96 -1.23
CA GLN A 82 -10.58 7.66 -1.91
C GLN A 82 -10.37 7.75 -3.44
N ASP A 83 -10.90 8.82 -4.06
CA ASP A 83 -10.81 9.05 -5.52
C ASP A 83 -9.68 10.03 -5.92
N ALA A 84 -8.90 10.52 -4.95
CA ALA A 84 -7.85 11.49 -5.23
C ALA A 84 -6.60 10.79 -5.80
N MET A 85 -6.02 11.35 -6.85
CA MET A 85 -4.74 10.92 -7.41
C MET A 85 -3.74 12.07 -7.29
N LEU A 86 -2.58 11.79 -6.68
CA LEU A 86 -1.47 12.72 -6.57
C LEU A 86 -0.26 12.12 -7.27
N GLN A 87 0.41 12.92 -8.12
CA GLN A 87 1.54 12.44 -8.92
C GLN A 87 2.73 11.97 -8.06
N ASP A 88 2.93 12.60 -6.91
CA ASP A 88 4.08 12.39 -6.03
C ASP A 88 3.75 11.58 -4.76
N ASP A 89 2.53 11.02 -4.67
CA ASP A 89 2.07 10.21 -3.53
C ASP A 89 1.33 8.95 -4.04
N PRO A 90 2.10 7.95 -4.51
CA PRO A 90 1.59 6.73 -5.15
C PRO A 90 1.19 5.60 -4.19
#